data_AF-A0A667ZEN8-F1
#
_entry.id   AF-A0A667ZEN8-F1
#
_cell.length_a   1.000
_cell.length_b   1.000
_cell.length_c   1.000
_cell.angle_alpha   90.00
_cell.angle_beta   90.00
_cell.angle_gamma   90.00
#
_symmetry.space_group_name_H-M   'P 1'
#
loop_
_entity.id
_entity.type
_entity.pdbx_description
1 polymer ?
#
loop_
_entity_poly.entity_id
_entity_poly.type
_entity_poly.pdbx_seq_one_letter_code
_entity_poly.pdbx_strand_id
1 'polypeptide(L)'
;LDNTLQSHIGSMSASRTANMSLSPWTYRSSCVASRFPQRISYAQCLTSGCVSPHGEGEDMALEAKPIYYQVLVLHRSITNFSVPYHREKIHGWNKNKQRKKYAFRLATETITVGCTCVRSRWDALNFEFTSPVDRLSEMYTQWPLY
;
A
#
# COMPACT_ATOMS: atom_id res chain seq x y z
N LEU A 1 -3.03 26.97 4.15
CA LEU A 1 -2.90 25.56 3.75
C LEU A 1 -2.01 25.58 2.52
N ASP A 2 -0.77 25.17 2.73
CA ASP A 2 0.35 25.38 1.80
C ASP A 2 0.17 24.53 0.53
N ASN A 3 0.16 25.17 -0.64
CA ASN A 3 -0.06 24.54 -1.95
C ASN A 3 1.16 23.76 -2.46
N THR A 4 2.25 23.76 -1.69
CA THR A 4 3.52 23.12 -2.06
C THR A 4 3.55 21.60 -1.86
N LEU A 5 2.57 21.01 -1.17
CA LEU A 5 2.42 19.54 -1.08
C LEU A 5 1.69 18.91 -2.27
N GLN A 6 1.18 19.71 -3.21
CA GLN A 6 0.39 19.23 -4.35
C GLN A 6 1.24 18.79 -5.56
N SER A 7 2.55 19.10 -5.58
CA SER A 7 3.42 18.88 -6.75
C SER A 7 4.11 17.51 -6.79
N HIS A 8 4.07 16.73 -5.70
CA HIS A 8 4.48 15.31 -5.72
C HIS A 8 3.34 14.36 -6.15
N ILE A 9 2.24 14.90 -6.70
CA ILE A 9 1.21 14.12 -7.42
C ILE A 9 1.78 13.75 -8.81
N GLY A 10 2.96 13.11 -8.81
CA GLY A 10 3.66 12.67 -10.00
C GLY A 10 3.01 11.38 -10.49
N SER A 11 2.39 11.47 -11.66
CA SER A 11 2.13 10.40 -12.63
C SER A 11 1.70 9.03 -12.07
N MET A 12 0.49 8.60 -12.40
CA MET A 12 -0.05 7.24 -12.18
C MET A 12 0.70 6.13 -12.95
N SER A 13 1.94 6.38 -13.39
CA SER A 13 2.81 5.35 -13.94
C SER A 13 3.46 4.59 -12.80
N ALA A 14 3.52 3.26 -12.92
CA ALA A 14 4.33 2.44 -12.03
C ALA A 14 5.75 3.03 -11.97
N SER A 15 6.28 3.26 -10.76
CA SER A 15 7.65 3.73 -10.64
C SER A 15 8.59 2.74 -11.33
N ARG A 16 9.78 3.18 -11.77
CA ARG A 16 10.76 2.28 -12.39
C ARG A 16 11.01 1.04 -11.52
N THR A 17 11.04 1.22 -10.20
CA THR A 17 11.13 0.14 -9.21
C THR A 17 9.95 -0.84 -9.26
N ALA A 18 8.72 -0.34 -9.41
CA ALA A 18 7.52 -1.19 -9.45
C ALA A 18 7.48 -2.09 -10.70
N ASN A 19 8.02 -1.63 -11.83
CA ASN A 19 8.11 -2.43 -13.06
C ASN A 19 9.32 -3.39 -13.08
N MET A 20 10.41 -3.04 -12.40
CA MET A 20 11.64 -3.85 -12.32
C MET A 20 11.66 -4.83 -11.14
N SER A 21 10.61 -4.83 -10.30
CA SER A 21 10.52 -5.77 -9.18
C SER A 21 10.21 -7.18 -9.67
N LEU A 22 10.76 -8.20 -9.00
CA LEU A 22 10.35 -9.59 -9.19
C LEU A 22 8.87 -9.82 -8.82
N SER A 23 8.28 -8.95 -8.02
CA SER A 23 6.85 -8.96 -7.70
C SER A 23 6.23 -7.65 -8.16
N PRO A 24 6.03 -7.44 -9.47
CA PRO A 24 5.66 -6.14 -10.02
C PRO A 24 4.28 -5.67 -9.56
N TRP A 25 4.10 -4.35 -9.47
CA TRP A 25 2.82 -3.75 -9.07
C TRP A 25 2.47 -2.50 -9.87
N THR A 26 1.18 -2.17 -9.89
CA THR A 26 0.67 -0.89 -10.37
C THR A 26 0.03 -0.11 -9.22
N TYR A 27 -0.20 1.19 -9.41
CA TYR A 27 -0.93 1.99 -8.44
C TYR A 27 -2.36 2.24 -8.89
N ARG A 28 -3.30 1.96 -7.98
CA ARG A 28 -4.68 2.46 -8.06
C ARG A 28 -4.89 3.54 -7.02
N SER A 29 -5.96 4.33 -7.16
CA SER A 29 -6.26 5.39 -6.20
C SER A 29 -7.71 5.33 -5.71
N SER A 30 -7.89 5.53 -4.41
CA SER A 30 -9.21 5.79 -3.81
C SER A 30 -9.39 7.28 -3.56
N CYS A 31 -10.59 7.81 -3.81
CA CYS A 31 -10.93 9.22 -3.58
C CYS A 31 -12.12 9.32 -2.61
N VAL A 32 -11.90 9.88 -1.42
CA VAL A 32 -12.93 10.04 -0.39
C VAL A 32 -13.05 11.52 -0.01
N ALA A 33 -14.13 12.18 -0.45
CA ALA A 33 -14.31 13.63 -0.30
C ALA A 33 -14.37 14.15 1.15
N SER A 34 -14.65 13.26 2.10
CA SER A 34 -14.67 13.55 3.54
C SER A 34 -13.33 13.25 4.22
N ARG A 35 -12.27 12.91 3.49
CA ARG A 35 -10.97 12.52 4.05
C ARG A 35 -9.86 13.44 3.57
N PHE A 36 -8.85 13.67 4.40
CA PHE A 36 -7.57 14.26 4.03
C PHE A 36 -6.42 13.28 4.32
N PRO A 37 -5.53 12.99 3.35
CA PRO A 37 -5.66 13.36 1.93
C PRO A 37 -6.86 12.67 1.27
N GLN A 38 -7.53 13.40 0.37
CA GLN A 38 -8.74 12.92 -0.31
C GLN A 38 -8.43 11.73 -1.21
N ARG A 39 -7.36 11.86 -2.01
CA ARG A 39 -6.86 10.79 -2.88
C ARG A 39 -5.73 10.05 -2.17
N ILE A 40 -5.85 8.73 -2.07
CA ILE A 40 -4.77 7.86 -1.57
C ILE A 40 -4.52 6.78 -2.61
N SER A 41 -3.26 6.64 -3.03
CA SER A 41 -2.82 5.58 -3.93
C SER A 41 -2.45 4.33 -3.14
N TYR A 42 -2.75 3.17 -3.72
CA TYR A 42 -2.42 1.86 -3.16
C TYR A 42 -1.87 0.95 -4.26
N ALA A 43 -0.89 0.13 -3.90
CA ALA A 43 -0.24 -0.82 -4.80
C ALA A 43 -1.13 -2.04 -5.02
N GLN A 44 -1.24 -2.47 -6.28
CA GLN A 44 -1.88 -3.72 -6.66
C GLN A 44 -0.85 -4.58 -7.38
N CYS A 45 -0.57 -5.77 -6.84
CA CYS A 45 0.33 -6.73 -7.48
C CYS A 45 -0.24 -7.16 -8.83
N LEU A 46 0.64 -7.25 -9.83
CA LEU A 46 0.26 -7.63 -11.19
C LEU A 46 0.32 -9.14 -11.42
N THR A 47 1.09 -9.85 -10.58
CA THR A 47 1.33 -11.28 -10.65
C THR A 47 0.88 -11.96 -9.36
N SER A 48 0.69 -13.29 -9.42
CA SER A 48 0.38 -14.11 -8.23
C SER A 48 1.64 -14.76 -7.67
N GLY A 49 2.55 -15.20 -8.55
CA GLY A 49 3.92 -15.59 -8.24
C GLY A 49 4.93 -14.48 -8.52
N CYS A 50 6.21 -14.79 -8.37
CA CYS A 50 7.28 -13.84 -8.65
C CYS A 50 7.85 -14.07 -10.04
N VAL A 51 8.11 -13.00 -10.79
CA VAL A 51 8.73 -13.07 -12.10
C VAL A 51 10.16 -13.58 -11.99
N SER A 52 10.52 -14.55 -12.81
CA SER A 52 11.90 -15.06 -12.92
C SER A 52 12.85 -13.92 -13.33
N PRO A 53 14.07 -13.83 -12.76
CA PRO A 53 15.07 -12.85 -13.17
C PRO A 53 15.40 -12.87 -14.67
N HIS A 54 15.18 -13.99 -15.34
CA HIS A 54 15.42 -14.18 -16.78
C HIS A 54 14.21 -13.80 -17.65
N GLY A 55 13.08 -13.38 -17.05
CA GLY A 55 11.88 -12.97 -17.76
C GLY A 55 11.05 -14.11 -18.34
N GLU A 56 11.30 -15.35 -17.92
CA GLU A 56 10.68 -16.56 -18.46
C GLU A 56 9.23 -16.81 -17.98
N GLY A 57 8.67 -15.90 -17.17
CA GLY A 57 7.33 -16.02 -16.58
C GLY A 57 7.35 -15.93 -15.05
N GLU A 58 6.27 -16.37 -14.43
CA GLU A 58 6.11 -16.43 -12.97
C GLU A 58 6.65 -17.76 -12.40
N ASP A 59 7.51 -17.68 -11.40
CA ASP A 59 7.86 -18.77 -10.50
C ASP A 59 6.76 -18.91 -9.43
N MET A 60 6.02 -20.01 -9.53
CA MET A 60 4.88 -20.33 -8.66
C MET A 60 5.29 -20.95 -7.32
N ALA A 61 6.58 -21.28 -7.11
CA ALA A 61 7.11 -21.65 -5.80
C ALA A 61 7.23 -20.43 -4.87
N LEU A 62 7.22 -19.23 -5.45
CA LEU A 62 7.22 -17.96 -4.75
C LEU A 62 5.87 -17.26 -4.89
N GLU A 63 5.53 -16.42 -3.93
CA GLU A 63 4.28 -15.67 -3.91
C GLU A 63 4.57 -14.16 -3.93
N ALA A 64 3.90 -13.45 -4.83
CA ALA A 64 3.85 -11.99 -4.80
C ALA A 64 2.81 -11.54 -3.76
N LYS A 65 3.27 -10.85 -2.70
CA LYS A 65 2.39 -10.36 -1.63
C LYS A 65 2.45 -8.84 -1.48
N PRO A 66 1.31 -8.20 -1.19
CA PRO A 66 1.30 -6.77 -0.92
C PRO A 66 2.02 -6.43 0.40
N ILE A 67 2.72 -5.30 0.41
CA ILE A 67 3.31 -4.70 1.61
C ILE A 67 2.32 -3.70 2.20
N TYR A 68 1.86 -3.95 3.42
CA TYR A 68 0.90 -3.09 4.12
C TYR A 68 1.60 -1.99 4.91
N TYR A 69 0.99 -0.80 4.91
CA TYR A 69 1.44 0.36 5.69
C TYR A 69 0.23 1.09 6.29
N GLN A 70 0.42 1.62 7.50
CA GLN A 70 -0.60 2.38 8.22
C GLN A 70 -0.39 3.88 7.98
N VAL A 71 -1.35 4.53 7.32
CA VAL A 71 -1.33 5.96 7.07
C VAL A 71 -2.28 6.71 7.98
N LEU A 72 -1.88 7.89 8.42
CA LEU A 72 -2.74 8.81 9.16
C LEU A 72 -3.64 9.57 8.19
N VAL A 73 -4.93 9.62 8.51
CA VAL A 73 -5.94 10.34 7.74
C VAL A 73 -6.82 11.18 8.66
N LEU A 74 -7.34 12.29 8.13
CA LEU A 74 -8.30 13.14 8.83
C LEU A 74 -9.66 13.03 8.16
N HIS A 75 -10.67 12.56 8.89
CA HIS A 75 -12.05 12.55 8.41
C HIS A 75 -12.79 13.81 8.85
N ARG A 76 -13.44 14.47 7.89
CA ARG A 76 -14.31 15.62 8.06
C ARG A 76 -15.77 15.17 8.12
N SER A 77 -16.44 15.45 9.23
CA SER A 77 -17.90 15.31 9.37
C SER A 77 -18.56 16.69 9.49
N ILE A 78 -19.82 16.79 9.06
CA ILE A 78 -20.63 17.99 9.28
C ILE A 78 -21.22 17.85 10.68
N THR A 79 -20.99 18.83 11.54
CA THR A 79 -21.71 18.92 12.80
C THR A 79 -23.03 19.63 12.52
N ASN A 80 -24.17 18.97 12.72
CA ASN A 80 -25.51 19.53 12.51
C ASN A 80 -25.89 20.63 13.53
N PHE A 81 -24.93 21.14 14.30
CA PHE A 81 -25.13 22.28 15.17
C PHE A 81 -25.17 23.56 14.31
N SER A 82 -26.38 23.97 13.94
CA SER A 82 -26.68 25.35 13.57
C SER A 82 -26.36 26.24 14.78
N VAL A 83 -25.18 26.88 14.76
CA VAL A 83 -24.91 27.94 15.74
C VAL A 83 -25.84 29.10 15.40
N PRO A 84 -26.71 29.56 16.32
CA PRO A 84 -27.48 30.78 16.11
C PRO A 84 -26.48 31.92 15.92
N TYR A 85 -26.43 32.45 14.70
CA TYR A 85 -25.66 33.66 14.43
C TYR A 85 -26.43 34.82 15.03
N HIS A 86 -26.06 35.25 16.24
CA HIS A 86 -26.55 36.52 16.80
C HIS A 86 -25.92 37.66 16.01
N ARG A 87 -26.64 38.11 14.99
CA ARG A 87 -26.34 39.34 14.25
C ARG A 87 -26.89 40.52 15.05
N GLU A 88 -26.04 41.44 15.47
CA GLU A 88 -26.48 42.79 15.79
C GLU A 88 -26.90 43.46 14.47
N LYS A 89 -28.19 43.77 14.33
CA LYS A 89 -28.78 44.28 13.09
C LYS A 89 -28.35 45.74 12.90
N ILE A 90 -27.39 45.98 11.99
CA ILE A 90 -27.26 47.27 11.31
C ILE A 90 -27.97 47.15 9.97
N HIS A 91 -28.81 48.14 9.65
CA HIS A 91 -29.76 48.17 8.54
C HIS A 91 -29.21 47.68 7.20
N GLY A 92 -29.98 46.80 6.54
CA GLY A 92 -29.87 46.50 5.11
C GLY A 92 -29.10 45.21 4.75
N TRP A 93 -29.80 44.29 4.07
CA TRP A 93 -29.31 43.02 3.48
C TRP A 93 -29.27 41.77 4.38
N ASN A 94 -30.37 41.00 4.35
CA ASN A 94 -30.44 39.63 4.85
C ASN A 94 -29.82 38.64 3.85
N LYS A 95 -28.65 38.10 4.20
CA LYS A 95 -28.16 36.82 3.65
C LYS A 95 -28.08 35.83 4.80
N ASN A 96 -29.09 35.00 4.97
CA ASN A 96 -29.05 33.86 5.90
C ASN A 96 -28.12 32.78 5.32
N LYS A 97 -26.81 33.03 5.33
CA LYS A 97 -25.82 32.05 4.91
C LYS A 97 -25.45 31.20 6.13
N GLN A 98 -26.24 30.15 6.37
CA GLN A 98 -25.91 29.08 7.32
C GLN A 98 -24.50 28.56 6.99
N ARG A 99 -23.50 28.84 7.83
CA ARG A 99 -22.14 28.31 7.66
C ARG A 99 -22.10 26.91 8.27
N LYS A 100 -21.82 25.89 7.45
CA LYS A 100 -21.61 24.52 7.93
C LYS A 100 -20.39 24.49 8.85
N LYS A 101 -20.55 24.01 10.09
CA LYS A 101 -19.45 23.74 11.02
C LYS A 101 -18.95 22.31 10.77
N TYR A 102 -17.64 22.15 10.70
CA TYR A 102 -16.99 20.87 10.44
C TYR A 102 -16.27 20.37 11.69
N ALA A 103 -16.36 19.07 11.96
CA ALA A 103 -15.50 18.39 12.92
C ALA A 103 -14.50 17.51 12.17
N PHE A 104 -13.28 17.41 12.70
CA PHE A 104 -12.22 16.57 12.16
C PHE A 104 -11.87 15.47 13.15
N ARG A 105 -11.77 14.24 12.67
CA ARG A 105 -11.35 13.08 13.46
C ARG A 105 -10.11 12.47 12.83
N LEU A 106 -9.04 12.33 13.62
CA LEU A 106 -7.85 11.59 13.23
C LEU A 106 -8.14 10.08 13.24
N ALA A 107 -7.68 9.38 12.21
CA ALA A 107 -7.79 7.93 12.10
C ALA A 107 -6.57 7.35 11.37
N THR A 108 -6.43 6.03 11.44
CA THR A 108 -5.42 5.27 10.71
C THR A 108 -6.11 4.39 9.66
N GLU A 109 -5.61 4.41 8.44
CA GLU A 109 -6.04 3.52 7.37
C GLU A 109 -4.89 2.63 6.92
N THR A 110 -5.19 1.38 6.55
CA THR A 110 -4.20 0.46 6.00
C THR A 110 -4.21 0.54 4.49
N ILE A 111 -3.05 0.76 3.88
CA ILE A 111 -2.85 0.78 2.43
C ILE A 111 -1.74 -0.17 2.04
N THR A 112 -1.70 -0.52 0.76
CA THR A 112 -0.58 -1.26 0.18
C THR A 112 0.37 -0.28 -0.50
N VAL A 113 1.66 -0.36 -0.22
CA VAL A 113 2.68 0.58 -0.76
C VAL A 113 3.54 -0.04 -1.87
N GLY A 114 3.55 -1.36 -1.95
CA GLY A 114 4.23 -2.12 -2.99
C GLY A 114 3.89 -3.59 -2.87
N CYS A 115 4.60 -4.41 -3.63
CA CYS A 115 4.56 -5.87 -3.49
C CYS A 115 5.97 -6.39 -3.23
N THR A 116 6.06 -7.55 -2.58
CA THR A 116 7.30 -8.25 -2.29
C THR A 116 7.16 -9.72 -2.66
N CYS A 117 8.30 -10.36 -2.90
CA CYS A 117 8.38 -11.77 -3.22
C CYS A 117 8.69 -12.56 -1.95
N VAL A 118 7.85 -13.53 -1.61
CA VAL A 118 8.03 -14.39 -0.43
C VAL A 118 8.01 -15.85 -0.84
N ARG A 119 8.63 -16.72 -0.03
CA ARG A 119 8.52 -18.17 -0.23
C ARG A 119 7.10 -18.64 0.04
N SER A 120 6.58 -19.53 -0.79
CA SER A 120 5.26 -20.11 -0.55
C SER A 120 5.26 -20.94 0.74
N ARG A 121 4.12 -20.97 1.44
CA ARG A 121 3.94 -21.78 2.65
C ARG A 121 4.01 -23.28 2.38
N TRP A 122 3.75 -23.72 1.14
CA TRP A 122 3.88 -25.13 0.76
C TRP A 122 5.32 -25.65 0.90
N ASP A 123 6.33 -24.80 0.77
CA ASP A 123 7.72 -25.20 0.97
C ASP A 123 8.08 -25.32 2.45
N ALA A 124 7.45 -24.54 3.33
CA ALA A 124 7.73 -24.57 4.77
C ALA A 124 7.24 -25.87 5.44
N LEU A 125 6.22 -26.52 4.87
CA LEU A 125 5.72 -27.82 5.34
C LEU A 125 6.49 -29.02 4.77
N ASN A 126 7.31 -28.82 3.73
CA ASN A 126 8.20 -29.85 3.15
C ASN A 126 9.67 -29.68 3.59
N PHE A 127 9.98 -28.67 4.42
CA PHE A 127 11.33 -28.39 4.94
C PHE A 127 11.51 -28.83 6.40
N GLU A 128 10.72 -29.81 6.87
CA GLU A 128 11.12 -30.65 7.99
C GLU A 128 11.77 -31.92 7.41
N PHE A 129 13.04 -32.16 7.76
CA PHE A 129 13.91 -33.29 7.37
C PHE A 129 14.59 -33.24 6.00
N THR A 130 15.52 -32.29 5.79
CA THR A 130 16.87 -32.68 5.36
C THR A 130 17.88 -31.86 6.16
N SER A 131 18.36 -32.48 7.24
CA SER A 131 19.43 -31.96 8.07
C SER A 131 20.71 -31.81 7.24
N PRO A 132 21.56 -30.78 7.45
CA PRO A 132 22.86 -30.64 6.78
C PRO A 132 23.84 -31.81 7.00
N VAL A 133 23.51 -32.75 7.89
CA VAL A 133 24.37 -33.90 8.22
C VAL A 133 24.40 -34.95 7.10
N ASP A 134 23.40 -35.01 6.22
CA ASP A 134 23.34 -36.01 5.15
C ASP A 134 24.19 -35.66 3.91
N ARG A 135 24.77 -34.45 3.84
CA ARG A 135 25.65 -34.03 2.72
C ARG A 135 27.14 -34.24 2.98
N LEU A 136 27.52 -34.93 4.05
CA LEU A 136 28.92 -35.32 4.31
C LEU A 136 29.19 -36.80 4.05
N SER A 137 28.17 -37.64 3.83
CA SER A 137 28.35 -39.06 3.49
C SER A 137 28.60 -39.32 2.00
N GLU A 138 28.28 -38.38 1.11
CA GLU A 138 28.46 -38.57 -0.34
C GLU A 138 29.81 -38.06 -0.88
N MET A 139 30.62 -37.38 -0.05
CA MET A 139 31.91 -36.81 -0.49
C MET A 139 33.13 -37.70 -0.17
N TYR A 140 32.93 -38.92 0.33
CA TYR A 140 34.03 -39.83 0.72
C TYR A 140 34.11 -41.15 -0.08
N THR A 141 33.25 -41.37 -1.08
CA THR A 141 33.22 -42.61 -1.87
C THR A 141 33.83 -42.50 -3.27
N GLN A 142 34.54 -41.41 -3.60
CA GLN A 142 35.06 -41.21 -4.96
C GLN A 142 36.58 -40.97 -5.02
N TRP A 143 37.33 -41.83 -4.35
CA TRP A 143 38.74 -42.07 -4.67
C TRP A 143 38.85 -43.33 -5.53
N PRO A 144 39.32 -43.25 -6.79
CA PRO A 144 39.65 -44.45 -7.55
C PRO A 144 40.92 -45.08 -6.98
N LEU A 145 40.83 -46.35 -6.59
CA LEU A 145 41.99 -47.22 -6.39
C LEU A 145 42.54 -47.62 -7.76
N TYR A 146 43.50 -46.87 -8.29
CA TYR A 146 44.56 -47.35 -9.20
C TYR A 146 45.77 -46.42 -9.10
#